data_AF-A0A2S3IRA2-F1
#
_entry.id   AF-A0A2S3IRA2-F1
#
_cell.length_a   1.000
_cell.length_b   1.000
_cell.length_c   1.000
_cell.angle_alpha   90.00
_cell.angle_beta   90.00
_cell.angle_gamma   90.00
#
_symmetry.space_group_name_H-M   'P 1'
#
loop_
_entity.id
_entity.type
_entity.pdbx_description
1 polymer ?
#
loop_
_entity_poly.entity_id
_entity_poly.type
_entity_poly.pdbx_seq_one_letter_code
_entity_poly.pdbx_strand_id
1 'polypeptide(L)'
;MVAAAAAAQGARRAAVATEEERRRNRMTSNRLSARKSRMKRQQHVDDLTAEAERLRRENEAMRAGAGEALRRGRALEQENRVLAAHARQLCAALLLRNSQLRLLGGVAGVALDVPGVPDHLVQLYGGPHQMPVMPLAPPPPLQLPMEIQMLLQPDVMDAVGMVV
;
A
#
# COMPACT_ATOMS: atom_id res chain seq x y z
N MET A 1 -6.07 -81.67 35.33
CA MET A 1 -6.24 -80.25 35.73
C MET A 1 -4.97 -79.40 35.61
N VAL A 2 -3.79 -79.88 36.00
CA VAL A 2 -2.55 -79.06 36.06
C VAL A 2 -2.08 -78.52 34.69
N ALA A 3 -2.16 -79.31 33.62
CA ALA A 3 -1.73 -78.89 32.28
C ALA A 3 -2.58 -77.74 31.70
N ALA A 4 -3.90 -77.74 31.95
CA ALA A 4 -4.81 -76.69 31.50
C ALA A 4 -4.57 -75.36 32.23
N ALA A 5 -4.22 -75.41 33.52
CA ALA A 5 -3.86 -74.23 34.31
C ALA A 5 -2.54 -73.61 33.83
N ALA A 6 -1.54 -74.44 33.51
CA ALA A 6 -0.27 -73.97 32.94
C ALA A 6 -0.43 -73.31 31.57
N ALA A 7 -1.27 -73.87 30.70
CA ALA A 7 -1.60 -73.28 29.40
C ALA A 7 -2.34 -71.93 29.54
N ALA A 8 -3.31 -71.83 30.45
CA ALA A 8 -4.03 -70.59 30.73
C ALA A 8 -3.10 -69.50 31.30
N GLN A 9 -2.10 -69.89 32.10
CA GLN A 9 -1.12 -68.97 32.68
C GLN A 9 -0.08 -68.51 31.64
N GLY A 10 0.31 -69.38 30.70
CA GLY A 10 1.11 -69.02 29.53
C GLY A 10 0.39 -68.01 28.61
N ALA A 11 -0.89 -68.23 28.34
CA ALA A 11 -1.71 -67.32 27.53
C ALA A 11 -1.87 -65.93 28.18
N ARG A 12 -2.08 -65.87 29.50
CA ARG A 12 -2.13 -64.59 30.24
C ARG A 12 -0.80 -63.83 30.20
N ARG A 13 0.34 -64.52 30.35
CA ARG A 13 1.66 -63.90 30.26
C ARG A 13 1.97 -63.37 28.85
N ALA A 14 1.58 -64.11 27.81
CA ALA A 14 1.68 -63.65 26.43
C ALA A 14 0.82 -62.40 26.19
N ALA A 15 -0.43 -62.38 26.68
CA ALA A 15 -1.30 -61.21 26.58
C ALA A 15 -0.70 -59.97 27.27
N VAL A 16 -0.14 -60.11 28.47
CA VAL A 16 0.53 -59.01 29.19
C VAL A 16 1.77 -58.51 28.42
N ALA A 17 2.60 -59.41 27.89
CA ALA A 17 3.75 -59.04 27.08
C ALA A 17 3.36 -58.29 25.80
N THR A 18 2.28 -58.71 25.11
CA THR A 18 1.77 -58.02 23.93
C THR A 18 1.20 -56.64 24.24
N GLU A 19 0.60 -56.45 25.42
CA GLU A 19 0.07 -55.16 25.85
C GLU A 19 1.19 -54.19 26.23
N GLU A 20 2.25 -54.68 26.88
CA GLU A 20 3.47 -53.90 27.12
C GLU A 20 4.14 -53.44 25.83
N GLU A 21 4.24 -54.33 24.84
CA GLU A 21 4.80 -54.01 23.52
C GLU A 21 3.93 -52.98 22.77
N ARG A 22 2.60 -53.14 22.79
CA ARG A 22 1.67 -52.14 22.25
C ARG A 22 1.82 -50.80 22.94
N ARG A 23 1.97 -50.77 24.27
CA ARG A 23 2.17 -49.55 25.04
C ARG A 23 3.48 -48.86 24.64
N ARG A 24 4.59 -49.61 24.51
CA ARG A 24 5.88 -49.07 24.04
C ARG A 24 5.74 -48.48 22.63
N ASN A 25 5.09 -49.19 21.71
CA ASN A 25 4.85 -48.72 20.35
C ASN A 25 3.96 -47.46 20.30
N ARG A 26 2.95 -47.34 21.18
CA ARG A 26 2.16 -46.12 21.31
C ARG A 26 2.97 -44.95 21.83
N MET A 27 3.86 -45.17 22.81
CA MET A 27 4.73 -44.10 23.33
C MET A 27 5.70 -43.60 22.25
N THR A 28 6.32 -44.49 21.48
CA THR A 28 7.24 -44.09 20.42
C THR A 28 6.52 -43.38 19.29
N SER A 29 5.38 -43.90 18.84
CA SER A 29 4.55 -43.28 17.79
C SER A 29 3.98 -41.93 18.21
N ASN A 30 3.48 -41.80 19.44
CA ASN A 30 2.96 -40.53 19.96
C ASN A 30 4.08 -39.51 20.13
N ARG A 31 5.26 -39.93 20.62
CA ARG A 31 6.46 -39.06 20.71
C ARG A 31 6.86 -38.52 19.33
N LEU A 32 6.92 -39.38 18.31
CA LEU A 32 7.23 -38.97 16.94
C LEU A 32 6.14 -38.04 16.37
N SER A 33 4.87 -38.34 16.62
CA SER A 33 3.73 -37.55 16.14
C SER A 33 3.68 -36.16 16.81
N ALA A 34 3.92 -36.08 18.11
CA ALA A 34 4.02 -34.82 18.85
C ALA A 34 5.19 -33.97 18.34
N ARG A 35 6.37 -34.58 18.09
CA ARG A 35 7.51 -33.88 17.48
C ARG A 35 7.15 -33.37 16.08
N LYS A 36 6.56 -34.20 15.22
CA LYS A 36 6.15 -33.81 13.86
C LYS A 36 5.12 -32.68 13.90
N SER A 37 4.17 -32.73 14.83
CA SER A 37 3.17 -31.66 15.01
C SER A 37 3.82 -30.35 15.47
N ARG A 38 4.78 -30.40 16.40
CA ARG A 38 5.53 -29.21 16.85
C ARG A 38 6.33 -28.60 15.71
N MET A 39 7.06 -29.42 14.95
CA MET A 39 7.82 -28.98 13.77
C MET A 39 6.90 -28.34 12.72
N LYS A 40 5.75 -28.95 12.43
CA LYS A 40 4.79 -28.38 11.45
C LYS A 40 4.25 -27.03 11.92
N ARG A 41 3.98 -26.86 13.22
CA ARG A 41 3.56 -25.56 13.78
C ARG A 41 4.69 -24.53 13.70
N GLN A 42 5.92 -24.92 14.04
CA GLN A 42 7.07 -24.02 13.94
C GLN A 42 7.28 -23.54 12.51
N GLN A 43 7.29 -24.46 11.54
CA GLN A 43 7.41 -24.12 10.13
C GLN A 43 6.31 -23.13 9.70
N HIS A 44 5.07 -23.35 10.12
CA HIS A 44 3.98 -22.44 9.78
C HIS A 44 4.17 -21.04 10.38
N VAL A 45 4.68 -20.94 11.62
CA VAL A 45 5.00 -19.65 12.25
C VAL A 45 6.15 -18.97 11.50
N ASP A 46 7.18 -19.72 11.12
CA ASP A 46 8.32 -19.21 10.36
C ASP A 46 7.87 -18.69 8.97
N ASP A 47 7.02 -19.44 8.28
CA ASP A 47 6.44 -19.08 6.99
C ASP A 47 5.60 -17.79 7.10
N LEU A 48 4.75 -17.68 8.14
CA LEU A 48 3.95 -16.48 8.39
C LEU A 48 4.82 -15.25 8.72
N THR A 49 5.91 -15.45 9.45
CA THR A 49 6.86 -14.38 9.80
C THR A 49 7.58 -13.89 8.54
N ALA A 50 8.02 -14.80 7.69
CA ALA A 50 8.64 -14.46 6.41
C ALA A 50 7.67 -13.70 5.48
N GLU A 51 6.41 -14.12 5.43
CA GLU A 51 5.36 -13.44 4.66
C GLU A 51 5.10 -12.01 5.20
N ALA A 52 5.00 -11.85 6.51
CA ALA A 52 4.80 -10.55 7.14
C ALA A 52 5.96 -9.58 6.82
N GLU A 53 7.20 -10.06 6.90
CA GLU A 53 8.38 -9.29 6.53
C GLU A 53 8.41 -8.91 5.05
N ARG A 54 7.99 -9.83 4.16
CA ARG A 54 7.87 -9.54 2.73
C ARG A 54 6.84 -8.43 2.48
N LEU A 55 5.64 -8.58 3.04
CA LEU A 55 4.57 -7.60 2.91
C LEU A 55 4.93 -6.24 3.53
N ARG A 56 5.71 -6.22 4.62
CA ARG A 56 6.23 -4.99 5.23
C ARG A 56 7.12 -4.22 4.25
N ARG A 57 8.09 -4.90 3.64
CA ARG A 57 8.99 -4.32 2.63
C ARG A 57 8.25 -3.83 1.39
N GLU A 58 7.29 -4.63 0.90
CA GLU A 58 6.45 -4.25 -0.24
C GLU A 58 5.63 -2.98 0.07
N ASN A 59 5.05 -2.88 1.27
CA ASN A 59 4.32 -1.69 1.72
C ASN A 59 5.23 -0.46 1.82
N GLU A 60 6.44 -0.61 2.38
CA GLU A 60 7.41 0.48 2.47
C GLU A 60 7.82 1.00 1.08
N ALA A 61 8.11 0.09 0.15
CA ALA A 61 8.42 0.43 -1.23
C ALA A 61 7.25 1.14 -1.93
N MET A 62 6.02 0.65 -1.75
CA MET A 62 4.82 1.26 -2.31
C MET A 62 4.58 2.67 -1.75
N ARG A 63 4.77 2.87 -0.43
CA ARG A 63 4.67 4.19 0.21
C ARG A 63 5.71 5.16 -0.33
N ALA A 64 6.95 4.71 -0.50
CA ALA A 64 8.02 5.52 -1.08
C ALA A 64 7.67 5.96 -2.52
N GLY A 65 7.21 5.03 -3.35
CA GLY A 65 6.76 5.31 -4.72
C GLY A 65 5.58 6.28 -4.78
N ALA A 66 4.57 6.10 -3.92
CA ALA A 66 3.45 7.02 -3.80
C ALA A 66 3.90 8.42 -3.37
N GLY A 67 4.81 8.51 -2.39
CA GLY A 67 5.38 9.77 -1.93
C GLY A 67 6.13 10.52 -3.04
N GLU A 68 6.88 9.81 -3.88
CA GLU A 68 7.55 10.40 -5.04
C GLU A 68 6.56 10.89 -6.11
N ALA A 69 5.55 10.09 -6.43
CA ALA A 69 4.51 10.47 -7.38
C ALA A 69 3.75 11.73 -6.92
N LEU A 70 3.44 11.84 -5.62
CA LEU A 70 2.83 13.03 -5.03
C LEU A 70 3.74 14.27 -5.14
N ARG A 71 5.05 14.13 -4.91
CA ARG A 71 6.00 15.24 -5.10
C ARG A 71 6.03 15.69 -6.56
N ARG A 72 6.11 14.76 -7.52
CA ARG A 72 6.06 15.07 -8.95
C ARG A 72 4.75 15.74 -9.35
N GLY A 73 3.61 15.25 -8.85
CA GLY A 73 2.30 15.86 -9.08
C GLY A 73 2.24 17.31 -8.60
N ARG A 74 2.75 17.60 -7.40
CA ARG A 74 2.80 18.98 -6.86
C ARG A 74 3.68 19.91 -7.70
N ALA A 75 4.81 19.43 -8.20
CA ALA A 75 5.68 20.21 -9.08
C ALA A 75 4.96 20.55 -10.41
N LEU A 76 4.31 19.56 -11.03
CA LEU A 76 3.52 19.76 -12.25
C LEU A 76 2.34 20.73 -12.04
N GLU A 77 1.66 20.64 -10.91
CA GLU A 77 0.60 21.59 -10.55
C GLU A 77 1.13 23.02 -10.43
N GLN A 78 2.31 23.19 -9.83
CA GLN A 78 2.94 24.51 -9.71
C GLN A 78 3.31 25.07 -11.09
N GLU A 79 3.93 24.26 -11.95
CA GLU A 79 4.25 24.65 -13.32
C GLU A 79 3.00 25.02 -14.12
N ASN A 80 1.94 24.23 -14.00
CA ASN A 80 0.66 24.51 -14.65
C ASN A 80 0.06 25.85 -14.18
N ARG A 81 0.14 26.16 -12.88
CA ARG A 81 -0.29 27.47 -12.36
C ARG A 81 0.50 28.63 -12.97
N VAL A 82 1.81 28.48 -13.13
CA VAL A 82 2.67 29.50 -13.78
C VAL A 82 2.29 29.67 -15.24
N LEU A 83 2.17 28.58 -15.99
CA LEU A 83 1.76 28.60 -17.41
C LEU A 83 0.38 29.22 -17.59
N ALA A 84 -0.58 28.88 -16.72
CA ALA A 84 -1.91 29.47 -16.73
C ALA A 84 -1.87 30.97 -16.45
N ALA A 85 -1.02 31.44 -15.54
CA ALA A 85 -0.83 32.87 -15.28
C ALA A 85 -0.26 33.60 -16.51
N HIS A 86 0.76 33.04 -17.17
CA HIS A 86 1.30 33.59 -18.41
C HIS A 86 0.27 33.62 -19.53
N ALA A 87 -0.51 32.54 -19.70
CA ALA A 87 -1.58 32.49 -20.71
C ALA A 87 -2.63 33.59 -20.50
N ARG A 88 -3.02 33.87 -19.25
CA ARG A 88 -3.92 34.98 -18.91
C ARG A 88 -3.32 36.34 -19.26
N GLN A 89 -2.04 36.56 -18.93
CA GLN A 89 -1.35 37.81 -19.27
C GLN A 89 -1.33 38.05 -20.77
N LEU A 90 -1.01 37.02 -21.56
CA LEU A 90 -1.00 37.09 -23.02
C LEU A 90 -2.41 37.32 -23.59
N CYS A 91 -3.42 36.62 -23.07
CA CYS A 91 -4.81 36.81 -23.49
C CYS A 91 -5.28 38.26 -23.23
N ALA A 92 -5.00 38.80 -22.04
CA ALA A 92 -5.32 40.17 -21.70
C ALA A 92 -4.59 41.18 -22.59
N ALA A 93 -3.30 40.95 -22.88
CA ALA A 93 -2.52 41.79 -23.77
C ALA A 93 -3.07 41.80 -25.20
N LEU A 94 -3.46 40.64 -25.73
CA LEU A 94 -4.08 40.54 -27.07
C LEU A 94 -5.42 41.28 -27.13
N LEU A 95 -6.29 41.11 -26.13
CA LEU A 95 -7.57 41.81 -26.05
C LEU A 95 -7.38 43.33 -26.02
N LEU A 96 -6.44 43.81 -25.19
CA LEU A 96 -6.10 45.22 -25.10
C LEU A 96 -5.51 45.75 -26.42
N ARG A 97 -4.63 44.98 -27.07
CA ARG A 97 -4.02 45.42 -28.34
C ARG A 97 -5.06 45.47 -29.46
N ASN A 98 -5.94 44.48 -29.53
CA ASN A 98 -7.03 44.46 -30.50
C ASN A 98 -8.01 45.63 -30.30
N SER A 99 -8.31 46.01 -29.06
CA SER A 99 -9.16 47.18 -28.78
C SER A 99 -8.48 48.49 -29.17
N GLN A 100 -7.17 48.64 -28.91
CA GLN A 100 -6.38 49.80 -29.35
C GLN A 100 -6.38 49.94 -30.88
N LEU A 101 -6.19 48.85 -31.63
CA LEU A 101 -6.20 48.89 -33.09
C LEU A 101 -7.56 49.32 -33.64
N ARG A 102 -8.66 48.80 -33.08
CA ARG A 102 -10.02 49.20 -33.48
C ARG A 102 -10.28 50.68 -33.21
N LEU A 103 -9.84 51.19 -32.06
CA LEU A 103 -9.93 52.62 -31.73
C LEU A 103 -9.13 53.49 -32.71
N LEU A 104 -7.89 53.11 -33.01
CA LEU A 104 -7.04 53.84 -33.96
C LEU A 104 -7.64 53.85 -35.37
N GLY A 105 -8.18 52.73 -35.84
CA GLY A 105 -8.91 52.67 -37.12
C GLY A 105 -10.09 53.63 -37.15
N GLY A 106 -10.87 53.68 -36.07
CA GLY A 106 -11.97 54.64 -35.92
C GLY A 106 -11.54 56.11 -35.99
N VAL A 107 -10.43 56.46 -35.32
CA VAL A 107 -9.87 57.83 -35.35
C VAL A 107 -9.28 58.18 -36.72
N ALA A 108 -8.60 57.23 -37.36
CA ALA A 108 -7.98 57.44 -38.66
C ALA A 108 -8.97 57.41 -39.83
N GLY A 109 -10.24 57.03 -39.59
CA GLY A 109 -11.23 56.79 -40.65
C GLY A 109 -10.89 55.59 -41.54
N VAL A 110 -10.05 54.67 -41.05
CA VAL A 110 -9.60 53.47 -41.78
C VAL A 110 -10.21 52.24 -41.12
N ALA A 111 -10.97 51.46 -41.88
CA ALA A 111 -11.48 50.18 -41.41
C ALA A 111 -10.33 49.15 -41.34
N LEU A 112 -9.86 48.88 -40.12
CA LEU A 112 -8.88 47.82 -39.85
C LEU A 112 -9.63 46.51 -39.55
N ASP A 113 -9.37 45.48 -40.34
CA ASP A 113 -9.88 44.12 -40.09
C ASP A 113 -9.08 43.44 -38.97
N VAL A 114 -9.51 43.64 -37.73
CA VAL A 114 -8.85 43.12 -36.53
C VAL A 114 -9.59 41.86 -36.04
N PRO A 115 -9.02 40.65 -36.25
CA PRO A 115 -9.66 39.41 -35.85
C PRO A 115 -9.85 39.36 -34.32
N GLY A 116 -10.98 38.79 -33.89
CA GLY A 116 -11.25 38.53 -32.47
C GLY A 116 -10.27 37.51 -31.88
N VAL A 117 -10.04 37.60 -30.58
CA VAL A 117 -9.38 36.50 -29.86
C VAL A 117 -10.38 35.33 -29.80
N PRO A 118 -9.98 34.09 -30.11
CA PRO A 118 -10.89 32.95 -30.06
C PRO A 118 -11.61 32.79 -28.71
N ASP A 119 -12.92 32.54 -28.76
CA ASP A 119 -13.80 32.53 -27.57
C ASP A 119 -13.35 31.54 -26.49
N HIS A 120 -12.84 30.37 -26.88
CA HIS A 120 -12.34 29.37 -25.94
C HIS A 120 -11.13 29.86 -25.13
N LEU A 121 -10.26 30.70 -25.72
CA LEU A 121 -9.13 31.28 -25.01
C LEU A 121 -9.59 32.37 -24.03
N VAL A 122 -10.60 33.15 -24.42
CA VAL A 122 -11.21 34.14 -23.54
C VAL A 122 -11.97 33.46 -22.40
N GLN A 123 -12.60 32.32 -22.64
CA GLN A 123 -13.29 31.54 -21.61
C GLN A 123 -12.33 30.88 -20.61
N LEU A 124 -11.18 30.37 -21.09
CA LEU A 124 -10.18 29.72 -20.24
C LEU A 124 -9.26 30.71 -19.52
N TYR A 125 -8.93 31.83 -20.15
CA TYR A 125 -7.87 32.74 -19.70
C TYR A 125 -8.28 34.22 -19.62
N GLY A 126 -9.50 34.59 -20.02
CA GLY A 126 -9.98 35.98 -20.09
C GLY A 126 -10.73 36.48 -18.85
N GLY A 127 -10.99 35.65 -17.84
CA GLY A 127 -11.74 36.03 -16.64
C GLY A 127 -10.86 36.42 -15.43
N PRO A 128 -11.35 37.28 -14.52
CA PRO A 128 -10.76 37.50 -13.18
C PRO A 128 -10.96 36.29 -12.25
N HIS A 129 -11.67 35.27 -12.72
CA HIS A 129 -11.86 34.03 -11.99
C HIS A 129 -10.50 33.32 -11.94
N GLN A 130 -9.90 33.33 -10.76
CA GLN A 130 -9.17 32.17 -10.30
C GLN A 130 -10.16 31.01 -10.39
N MET A 131 -10.28 30.35 -11.55
CA MET A 131 -10.72 28.97 -11.54
C MET A 131 -9.71 28.33 -10.60
N PRO A 132 -10.12 27.87 -9.41
CA PRO A 132 -9.20 27.12 -8.59
C PRO A 132 -8.77 25.99 -9.51
N VAL A 133 -7.50 25.99 -9.91
CA VAL A 133 -6.85 24.74 -10.30
C VAL A 133 -7.12 23.91 -9.07
N MET A 134 -8.12 23.03 -9.12
CA MET A 134 -8.45 22.18 -7.99
C MET A 134 -7.10 21.59 -7.64
N PRO A 135 -6.49 21.93 -6.48
CA PRO A 135 -5.35 21.15 -6.06
C PRO A 135 -5.91 19.74 -6.07
N LEU A 136 -5.21 18.81 -6.72
CA LEU A 136 -5.49 17.42 -6.45
C LEU A 136 -5.17 17.30 -4.97
N ALA A 137 -6.19 17.47 -4.12
CA ALA A 137 -6.03 17.52 -2.68
C ALA A 137 -5.21 16.28 -2.38
N PRO A 138 -4.03 16.41 -1.73
CA PRO A 138 -3.23 15.24 -1.44
C PRO A 138 -4.20 14.25 -0.80
N PRO A 139 -4.31 13.01 -1.33
CA PRO A 139 -5.23 12.05 -0.73
C PRO A 139 -4.95 12.07 0.77
N PRO A 140 -5.98 12.15 1.62
CA PRO A 140 -5.77 12.14 3.06
C PRO A 140 -4.79 11.00 3.35
N PRO A 141 -3.76 11.21 4.19
CA PRO A 141 -2.84 10.13 4.52
C PRO A 141 -3.71 8.94 4.85
N LEU A 142 -3.50 7.81 4.16
CA LEU A 142 -4.25 6.59 4.43
C LEU A 142 -4.04 6.31 5.90
N GLN A 143 -5.02 6.72 6.70
CA GLN A 143 -4.98 6.61 8.14
C GLN A 143 -5.29 5.14 8.36
N LEU A 144 -4.24 4.34 8.23
CA LEU A 144 -4.35 2.91 8.44
C LEU A 144 -4.94 2.75 9.84
N PRO A 145 -5.96 1.90 9.99
CA PRO A 145 -6.52 1.55 11.28
C PRO A 145 -5.41 1.35 12.31
N MET A 146 -5.64 1.80 13.55
CA MET A 146 -4.61 1.83 14.60
C MET A 146 -3.94 0.46 14.75
N GLU A 147 -4.68 -0.63 14.51
CA GLU A 147 -4.15 -2.00 14.54
C GLU A 147 -3.03 -2.23 13.51
N ILE A 148 -3.19 -1.72 12.30
CA ILE A 148 -2.20 -1.83 11.22
C ILE A 148 -1.01 -0.91 11.50
N GLN A 149 -1.26 0.26 12.07
CA GLN A 149 -0.20 1.20 12.45
C GLN A 149 0.70 0.64 13.55
N MET A 150 0.13 -0.10 14.51
CA MET A 150 0.87 -0.83 15.53
C MET A 150 1.73 -1.96 14.94
N LEU A 151 1.22 -2.68 13.92
CA LEU A 151 1.96 -3.77 13.27
C LEU A 151 3.18 -3.30 12.46
N LEU A 152 3.16 -2.06 11.98
CA LEU A 152 4.23 -1.45 11.19
C LEU A 152 5.24 -0.64 12.02
N GLN A 153 5.04 -0.52 13.34
CA GLN A 153 6.07 0.06 14.17
C GLN A 153 7.31 -0.85 14.15
N PRO A 154 8.54 -0.31 14.15
CA PRO A 154 9.72 -1.11 14.42
C PRO A 154 9.55 -1.70 15.82
N ASP A 155 9.39 -3.01 15.89
CA ASP A 155 9.15 -3.70 17.14
C ASP A 155 10.36 -3.46 18.05
N VAL A 156 10.11 -2.93 19.25
CA VAL A 156 11.09 -2.75 20.33
C VAL A 156 11.52 -4.12 20.92
N MET A 157 11.25 -5.21 20.20
CA MET A 157 11.45 -6.59 20.61
C MET A 157 12.91 -7.07 20.49
N ASP A 158 13.85 -6.18 20.16
CA ASP A 158 15.29 -6.44 20.33
C ASP A 158 15.73 -6.49 21.82
N ALA A 159 14.86 -6.12 22.77
CA ALA A 159 15.21 -6.09 24.19
C ALA A 159 14.89 -7.40 24.97
N VAL A 160 14.13 -8.35 24.40
CA VAL A 160 13.70 -9.57 25.14
C VAL A 160 14.50 -10.82 24.75
N GLY A 161 15.35 -10.74 23.71
CA GLY A 161 16.26 -11.82 23.30
C GLY A 161 17.60 -11.88 24.05
N MET A 162 17.89 -10.93 24.96
CA MET A 162 19.15 -10.83 25.70
C MET A 162 19.07 -11.32 27.16
N VAL A 163 18.01 -12.06 27.53
CA VAL A 163 17.93 -12.75 28.82
C VAL A 163 17.19 -14.09 28.66
N VAL A 164 17.85 -15.10 28.08
CA VAL A 164 17.84 -16.52 28.52
C VAL A 164 19.11 -17.19 27.99
#